data_AF-A0A061RJP7-F1
#
_entry.id   AF-A0A061RJP7-F1
#
_cell.length_a   1.000
_cell.length_b   1.000
_cell.length_c   1.000
_cell.angle_alpha   90.00
_cell.angle_beta   90.00
_cell.angle_gamma   90.00
#
_symmetry.space_group_name_H-M   'P 1'
#
loop_
_entity.id
_entity.type
_entity.pdbx_description
1 polymer ?
#
loop_
_entity_poly.entity_id
_entity_poly.type
_entity_poly.pdbx_seq_one_letter_code
_entity_poly.pdbx_strand_id
1 'polypeptide(L)'
;MRQGSEVRARVWGSPRGLGLLLGGATFAYGFESGCRKAEILAINDDDDWAKRLVRYYRYFGFQERYTVGGRGLADLPDLLVWGGVGTRMDADIEAMLRRWTPAIRAAATRGPDE
;
A
#
# COMPACT_ATOMS: atom_id res chain seq x y z
N MET A 1 10.98 5.86 -26.94
CA MET A 1 11.31 5.12 -25.69
C MET A 1 12.06 6.01 -24.68
N ARG A 2 11.51 7.18 -24.27
CA ARG A 2 12.16 8.09 -23.29
C ARG A 2 11.35 8.38 -22.01
N GLN A 3 10.14 7.85 -21.86
CA GLN A 3 9.27 8.15 -20.70
C GLN A 3 9.39 7.17 -19.52
N GLY A 4 10.04 6.01 -19.71
CA GLY A 4 10.14 4.99 -18.66
C GLY A 4 11.22 5.26 -17.60
N SER A 5 12.25 6.03 -17.92
CA SER A 5 13.41 6.29 -17.03
C SER A 5 13.14 7.38 -15.99
N GLU A 6 12.38 8.43 -16.34
CA GLU A 6 12.04 9.54 -15.43
C GLU A 6 11.09 9.13 -14.30
N VAL A 7 10.10 8.29 -14.60
CA VAL A 7 9.20 7.74 -13.58
C VAL A 7 9.95 6.80 -12.62
N ARG A 8 10.99 6.09 -13.11
CA ARG A 8 11.80 5.13 -12.33
C ARG A 8 12.78 5.80 -11.38
N ALA A 9 13.41 6.92 -11.77
CA ALA A 9 14.33 7.67 -10.92
C ALA A 9 13.62 8.35 -9.72
N ARG A 10 12.35 8.74 -9.88
CA ARG A 10 11.57 9.44 -8.84
C ARG A 10 11.15 8.59 -7.64
N VAL A 11 11.16 7.26 -7.75
CA VAL A 11 10.71 6.38 -6.67
C VAL A 11 11.82 6.16 -5.65
N TRP A 12 13.07 6.10 -6.09
CA TRP A 12 14.25 5.78 -5.28
C TRP A 12 14.86 7.03 -4.65
N GLY A 13 15.23 6.96 -3.37
CA GLY A 13 15.61 8.13 -2.55
C GLY A 13 14.43 8.91 -1.96
N SER A 14 13.18 8.44 -2.16
CA SER A 14 11.97 9.08 -1.63
C SER A 14 11.25 8.17 -0.61
N PRO A 15 10.41 8.72 0.28
CA PRO A 15 9.58 7.92 1.20
C PRO A 15 8.73 6.84 0.50
N ARG A 16 8.38 7.06 -0.78
CA ARG A 16 7.62 6.09 -1.59
C ARG A 16 8.43 4.84 -1.95
N GLY A 17 9.73 4.99 -2.21
CA GLY A 17 10.62 3.88 -2.51
C GLY A 17 10.86 3.00 -1.28
N LEU A 18 11.05 3.62 -0.12
CA LEU A 18 11.13 2.91 1.15
C LEU A 18 9.82 2.18 1.48
N GLY A 19 8.68 2.84 1.29
CA GLY A 19 7.36 2.21 1.42
C GLY A 19 7.17 1.04 0.47
N LEU A 20 7.67 1.13 -0.78
CA LEU A 20 7.59 0.05 -1.75
C LEU A 20 8.45 -1.15 -1.36
N LEU A 21 9.65 -0.92 -0.82
CA LEU A 21 10.53 -1.98 -0.33
C LEU A 21 9.96 -2.69 0.89
N LEU A 22 9.56 -1.93 1.91
CA LEU A 22 8.96 -2.47 3.12
C LEU A 22 7.66 -3.21 2.79
N GLY A 23 6.78 -2.60 1.99
CA GLY A 23 5.56 -3.24 1.52
C GLY A 23 5.84 -4.50 0.72
N GLY A 24 6.79 -4.45 -0.22
CA GLY A 24 7.18 -5.60 -1.02
C GLY A 24 7.69 -6.78 -0.18
N ALA A 25 8.55 -6.52 0.82
CA ALA A 25 9.04 -7.55 1.74
C ALA A 25 7.91 -8.13 2.60
N THR A 26 7.07 -7.29 3.19
CA THR A 26 5.92 -7.71 4.00
C THR A 26 4.92 -8.55 3.18
N PHE A 27 4.62 -8.13 1.95
CA PHE A 27 3.71 -8.87 1.07
C PHE A 27 4.31 -10.19 0.58
N ALA A 28 5.61 -10.23 0.29
CA ALA A 28 6.28 -11.48 -0.09
C ALA A 28 6.22 -12.50 1.06
N TYR A 29 6.59 -12.07 2.27
CA TYR A 29 6.48 -12.90 3.47
C TYR A 29 5.04 -13.36 3.74
N GLY A 30 4.08 -12.45 3.63
CA GLY A 30 2.66 -12.78 3.78
C GLY A 30 2.19 -13.81 2.76
N PHE A 31 2.58 -13.66 1.49
CA PHE A 31 2.21 -14.59 0.43
C PHE A 31 2.77 -16.00 0.68
N GLU A 32 4.04 -16.09 1.07
CA GLU A 32 4.72 -17.33 1.46
C GLU A 32 4.06 -17.97 2.69
N SER A 33 3.56 -17.15 3.62
CA SER A 33 2.82 -17.58 4.81
C SER A 33 1.35 -17.98 4.52
N GLY A 34 0.91 -17.93 3.26
CA GLY A 34 -0.45 -18.30 2.86
C GLY A 34 -1.46 -17.15 2.84
N CYS A 35 -1.05 -15.91 3.16
CA CYS A 35 -1.92 -14.75 3.03
C CYS A 35 -2.22 -14.45 1.55
N ARG A 36 -3.47 -14.08 1.27
CA ARG A 36 -3.91 -13.66 -0.07
C ARG A 36 -4.41 -12.23 -0.12
N LYS A 37 -4.83 -11.71 1.04
CA LYS A 37 -5.43 -10.40 1.18
C LYS A 37 -4.63 -9.56 2.17
N ALA A 38 -4.34 -8.32 1.79
CA ALA A 38 -3.83 -7.30 2.70
C ALA A 38 -4.94 -6.29 2.96
N GLU A 39 -5.01 -5.82 4.20
CA GLU A 39 -6.03 -4.87 4.65
C GLU A 39 -5.34 -3.74 5.40
N ILE A 40 -5.82 -2.52 5.20
CA ILE A 40 -5.35 -1.33 5.92
C ILE A 40 -6.53 -0.41 6.23
N LEU A 41 -6.40 0.38 7.29
CA LEU A 41 -7.31 1.48 7.59
C LEU A 41 -6.60 2.82 7.33
N ALA A 42 -7.14 3.61 6.40
CA ALA A 42 -6.80 5.02 6.31
C ALA A 42 -7.61 5.78 7.37
N ILE A 43 -7.00 5.97 8.54
CA ILE A 43 -7.64 6.60 9.71
C ILE A 43 -8.10 8.01 9.38
N ASN A 44 -9.30 8.38 9.88
CA ASN A 44 -9.90 9.68 9.70
C ASN A 44 -9.63 10.62 10.88
N ASP A 45 -8.36 10.98 11.10
CA ASP A 45 -7.99 11.95 12.15
C ASP A 45 -8.11 13.41 11.67
N ASP A 46 -7.87 13.63 10.38
CA ASP A 46 -8.02 14.91 9.68
C ASP A 46 -8.45 14.61 8.24
N ASP A 47 -9.54 15.23 7.80
CA ASP A 47 -10.19 14.91 6.51
C ASP A 47 -9.26 15.10 5.30
N ASP A 48 -8.32 16.04 5.35
CA ASP A 48 -7.38 16.29 4.27
C ASP A 48 -6.24 15.27 4.25
N TRP A 49 -5.77 14.85 5.43
CA TRP A 49 -4.79 13.78 5.57
C TRP A 49 -5.36 12.41 5.23
N ALA A 50 -6.59 12.10 5.63
CA ALA A 50 -7.27 10.85 5.31
C ALA A 50 -7.37 10.66 3.78
N LYS A 51 -7.78 11.71 3.05
CA LYS A 51 -7.80 11.70 1.58
C LYS A 51 -6.41 11.51 0.96
N ARG A 52 -5.36 12.04 1.58
CA ARG A 52 -3.97 11.83 1.12
C ARG A 52 -3.53 10.38 1.31
N LEU A 53 -3.86 9.76 2.44
CA LEU A 53 -3.57 8.34 2.70
C LEU A 53 -4.28 7.43 1.71
N VAL A 54 -5.58 7.67 1.48
CA VAL A 54 -6.36 6.91 0.50
C VAL A 54 -5.72 7.00 -0.89
N ARG A 55 -5.36 8.20 -1.36
CA ARG A 55 -4.68 8.37 -2.66
C ARG A 55 -3.32 7.66 -2.69
N TYR A 56 -2.56 7.74 -1.60
CA TYR A 56 -1.26 7.09 -1.48
C TYR A 56 -1.38 5.57 -1.61
N TYR A 57 -2.24 4.92 -0.83
CA TYR A 57 -2.40 3.47 -0.89
C TYR A 57 -3.09 2.99 -2.17
N ARG A 58 -3.98 3.79 -2.75
CA ARG A 58 -4.56 3.51 -4.06
C ARG A 58 -3.50 3.45 -5.16
N TYR A 59 -2.48 4.33 -5.09
CA TYR A 59 -1.33 4.26 -6.00
C TYR A 59 -0.62 2.90 -5.91
N PHE A 60 -0.39 2.39 -4.70
CA PHE A 60 0.22 1.06 -4.52
C PHE A 60 -0.68 -0.09 -4.99
N GLY A 61 -1.99 0.07 -4.98
CA GLY A 61 -2.93 -0.93 -5.52
C GLY A 61 -4.02 -1.36 -4.54
N PHE A 62 -4.12 -0.70 -3.38
CA PHE A 62 -5.26 -0.87 -2.50
C PHE A 62 -6.53 -0.28 -3.12
N GLN A 63 -7.66 -0.91 -2.82
CA GLN A 63 -8.99 -0.48 -3.24
C GLN A 63 -9.82 -0.16 -2.01
N GLU A 64 -10.53 0.96 -2.05
CA GLU A 64 -11.48 1.34 -0.98
C GLU A 64 -12.65 0.37 -0.95
N ARG A 65 -13.07 0.01 0.26
CA ARG A 65 -14.22 -0.88 0.47
C ARG A 65 -15.38 -0.14 1.09
N TYR A 66 -15.15 0.43 2.26
CA TYR A 66 -16.15 1.19 2.99
C TYR A 66 -15.50 2.01 4.11
N THR A 67 -16.24 2.99 4.60
CA THR A 67 -15.85 3.76 5.78
C THR A 67 -16.30 3.03 7.05
N VAL A 68 -15.35 2.72 7.93
CA VAL A 68 -15.58 2.19 9.28
C VAL A 68 -16.06 3.33 10.17
N GLY A 69 -17.14 3.13 10.92
CA GLY A 69 -17.75 4.08 11.86
C GLY A 69 -19.11 4.63 11.43
N GLY A 70 -19.57 4.32 10.21
CA GLY A 70 -20.84 4.78 9.64
C GLY A 70 -21.92 3.72 9.50
N ARG A 71 -21.66 2.45 9.82
CA ARG A 71 -22.55 1.30 9.62
C ARG A 71 -23.12 0.72 10.93
N GLY A 72 -22.97 1.44 12.05
CA GLY A 72 -23.49 1.04 13.35
C GLY A 72 -22.83 -0.24 13.89
N LEU A 73 -23.63 -1.19 14.38
CA LEU A 73 -23.11 -2.44 14.99
C LEU A 73 -22.26 -3.29 14.04
N ALA A 74 -22.45 -3.15 12.72
CA ALA A 74 -21.66 -3.86 11.72
C ALA A 74 -20.18 -3.45 11.71
N ASP A 75 -19.84 -2.29 12.27
CA ASP A 75 -18.47 -1.81 12.38
C ASP A 75 -17.74 -2.31 13.62
N LEU A 76 -18.42 -2.96 14.58
CA LEU A 76 -17.78 -3.40 15.82
C LEU A 76 -16.52 -4.27 15.60
N PRO A 77 -16.49 -5.25 14.68
CA PRO A 77 -15.29 -6.02 14.41
C PRO A 77 -14.15 -5.16 13.85
N ASP A 78 -14.47 -4.24 12.95
CA ASP A 78 -13.49 -3.31 12.38
C ASP A 78 -12.96 -2.34 13.44
N LEU A 79 -13.83 -1.80 14.29
CA LEU A 79 -13.45 -0.93 15.40
C LEU A 79 -12.57 -1.65 16.43
N LEU A 80 -12.79 -2.95 16.67
CA LEU A 80 -11.94 -3.75 17.55
C LEU A 80 -10.56 -4.04 16.95
N VAL A 81 -10.50 -4.34 15.66
CA VAL A 81 -9.22 -4.64 14.97
C VAL A 81 -8.39 -3.38 14.79
N TRP A 82 -9.01 -2.26 14.39
CA TRP A 82 -8.30 -1.05 14.00
C TRP A 82 -8.24 0.02 15.10
N GLY A 83 -9.12 -0.04 16.10
CA GLY A 83 -9.17 0.93 17.20
C GLY A 83 -9.63 2.33 16.79
N GLY A 84 -10.16 2.52 15.58
CA GLY A 84 -10.52 3.84 15.06
C GLY A 84 -11.45 3.83 13.84
N VAL A 85 -11.89 5.02 13.46
CA VAL A 85 -12.77 5.31 12.30
C VAL A 85 -11.88 5.67 11.10
N GLY A 86 -12.26 5.23 9.91
CA GLY A 86 -11.47 5.50 8.71
C GLY A 86 -11.96 4.75 7.48
N THR A 87 -11.26 4.92 6.36
CA THR A 87 -11.57 4.20 5.12
C THR A 87 -10.81 2.88 5.08
N ARG A 88 -11.52 1.76 5.14
CA ARG A 88 -10.91 0.43 4.97
C ARG A 88 -10.57 0.23 3.51
N MET A 89 -9.34 -0.22 3.27
CA MET A 89 -8.85 -0.56 1.95
C MET A 89 -8.27 -1.97 1.92
N ASP A 90 -8.55 -2.68 0.84
CA ASP A 90 -8.11 -4.07 0.62
C ASP A 90 -7.18 -4.14 -0.59
N ALA A 91 -6.23 -5.08 -0.58
CA ALA A 91 -5.43 -5.43 -1.75
C ALA A 91 -5.26 -6.94 -1.87
N ASP A 92 -5.22 -7.44 -3.09
CA ASP A 92 -4.78 -8.81 -3.38
C ASP A 92 -3.24 -8.85 -3.38
N ILE A 93 -2.67 -9.68 -2.52
CA ILE A 93 -1.22 -9.75 -2.29
C ILE A 93 -0.51 -10.25 -3.56
N GLU A 94 -1.09 -11.21 -4.27
CA GLU A 94 -0.48 -11.77 -5.47
C GLU A 94 -0.42 -10.73 -6.59
N ALA A 95 -1.53 -10.03 -6.82
CA ALA A 95 -1.61 -8.93 -7.77
C ALA A 95 -0.66 -7.79 -7.40
N MET A 96 -0.54 -7.46 -6.11
CA MET A 96 0.41 -6.47 -5.59
C MET A 96 1.86 -6.86 -5.91
N LEU A 97 2.26 -8.09 -5.61
CA LEU A 97 3.61 -8.58 -5.92
C LEU A 97 3.87 -8.57 -7.42
N ARG A 98 2.95 -9.13 -8.22
CA ARG A 98 3.06 -9.14 -9.70
C ARG A 98 3.26 -7.73 -10.27
N ARG A 99 2.56 -6.74 -9.73
CA ARG A 99 2.66 -5.34 -10.18
C ARG A 99 4.01 -4.69 -9.87
N TRP A 100 4.59 -4.95 -8.69
CA TRP A 100 5.73 -4.17 -8.19
C TRP A 100 7.07 -4.91 -8.14
N THR A 101 7.09 -6.25 -8.23
CA THR A 101 8.34 -7.01 -8.32
C THR A 101 9.28 -6.52 -9.43
N PRO A 102 8.81 -6.16 -10.65
CA PRO A 102 9.70 -5.61 -11.67
C PRO A 102 10.38 -4.30 -11.25
N ALA A 103 9.63 -3.41 -10.57
CA ALA A 103 10.14 -2.12 -10.11
C ALA A 103 11.15 -2.27 -8.97
N ILE A 104 10.90 -3.21 -8.04
CA ILE A 104 11.81 -3.53 -6.93
C ILE A 104 13.11 -4.16 -7.46
N ARG A 105 13.02 -5.15 -8.35
CA ARG A 105 14.20 -5.81 -8.95
C ARG A 105 15.07 -4.85 -9.75
N ALA A 106 14.44 -4.00 -10.57
CA ALA A 106 15.11 -2.98 -11.34
C ALA A 106 15.95 -2.02 -10.51
N ALA A 107 15.58 -1.82 -9.24
CA ALA A 107 16.30 -0.96 -8.34
C ALA A 107 17.45 -1.66 -7.63
N ALA A 108 17.25 -2.93 -7.25
CA ALA A 108 18.30 -3.74 -6.64
C ALA A 108 19.51 -3.93 -7.57
N THR A 109 19.30 -3.89 -8.90
CA THR A 109 20.38 -4.00 -9.89
C THR A 109 21.20 -2.71 -10.09
N ARG A 110 20.82 -1.59 -9.47
CA ARG A 110 21.62 -0.36 -9.44
C ARG A 110 22.29 -0.25 -8.06
N GLY A 111 23.51 -0.77 -7.96
CA GLY A 111 24.39 -0.51 -6.81
C GLY A 111 24.82 0.96 -6.76
N PRO A 112 25.33 1.45 -5.61
CA PRO A 112 25.58 2.88 -5.33
C PRO A 112 26.72 3.57 -6.13
N ASP A 113 27.21 2.98 -7.21
CA ASP A 113 28.31 3.54 -8.01
C ASP A 113 27.86 3.86 -9.44
N GLU A 114 27.23 5.03 -9.63
CA GLU A 114 27.19 5.80 -10.89
C GLU A 114 26.82 7.27 -10.63
#